data_AF-A0A3M1RZX4-F1
#
_entry.id   AF-A0A3M1RZX4-F1
#
_cell.length_a   1.000
_cell.length_b   1.000
_cell.length_c   1.000
_cell.angle_alpha   90.00
_cell.angle_beta   90.00
_cell.angle_gamma   90.00
#
_symmetry.space_group_name_H-M   'P 1'
#
loop_
_entity.id
_entity.type
_entity.pdbx_description
1 polymer ?
#
loop_
_entity_poly.entity_id
_entity_poly.type
_entity_poly.pdbx_seq_one_letter_code
_entity_poly.pdbx_strand_id
1 'polypeptide(L)'
;MPVSRGRRLAQSWLAGCSRVERAVTFIAFCAVIAVVFADVVSRELTGAGLHWARQAGVYANLVVVMFGLGLASASGAHLRPRFADGWLPAAWRPWLERIADALMALFCIGFATVAAGVVFDSWQLGERSTVLRTPVWPVQAVIPLAFALVALRHALYAAYPALRPRSAALPPVPARGEAERR
;
A
#
# COMPACT_ATOMS: atom_id res chain seq x y z
N MET A 1 12.75 -18.27 -25.21
CA MET A 1 12.84 -19.04 -23.96
C MET A 1 11.46 -19.17 -23.34
N PRO A 2 10.94 -20.39 -23.09
CA PRO A 2 9.60 -20.58 -22.55
C PRO A 2 9.52 -19.97 -21.15
N VAL A 3 8.60 -19.03 -20.94
CA VAL A 3 8.28 -18.51 -19.61
C VAL A 3 7.84 -19.70 -18.75
N SER A 4 8.51 -19.95 -17.63
CA SER A 4 8.11 -21.02 -16.70
C SER A 4 6.67 -20.79 -16.25
N ARG A 5 5.86 -21.86 -16.14
CA ARG A 5 4.44 -21.75 -15.71
C ARG A 5 4.29 -20.90 -14.43
N GLY A 6 5.23 -21.03 -13.50
CA GLY A 6 5.28 -20.24 -12.25
C GLY A 6 5.37 -18.73 -12.46
N ARG A 7 6.13 -18.25 -13.46
CA ARG A 7 6.25 -16.82 -13.73
C ARG A 7 4.95 -16.21 -14.29
N ARG A 8 4.21 -16.95 -15.13
CA ARG A 8 2.90 -16.51 -15.63
C ARG A 8 1.86 -16.42 -14.51
N LEU A 9 1.85 -17.41 -13.62
CA LEU A 9 0.96 -17.43 -12.45
C LEU A 9 1.25 -16.26 -11.50
N ALA A 10 2.53 -15.99 -11.22
CA ALA A 10 2.92 -14.83 -10.41
C ALA A 10 2.51 -13.50 -11.07
N GLN A 11 2.64 -13.37 -12.38
CA GLN A 11 2.17 -12.18 -13.12
C GLN A 11 0.66 -11.99 -13.02
N SER A 12 -0.12 -13.05 -13.25
CA SER A 12 -1.58 -12.95 -13.18
C SER A 12 -2.06 -12.65 -11.76
N TRP A 13 -1.41 -13.24 -10.74
CA TRP A 13 -1.69 -12.96 -9.35
C TRP A 13 -1.41 -11.49 -8.98
N LEU A 14 -0.23 -10.96 -9.34
CA LEU A 14 0.15 -9.57 -9.08
C LEU A 14 -0.81 -8.58 -9.77
N ALA A 15 -1.18 -8.86 -11.02
CA ALA A 15 -2.12 -8.04 -11.78
C ALA A 15 -3.53 -8.06 -11.19
N GLY A 16 -4.00 -9.25 -10.78
CA GLY A 16 -5.30 -9.41 -10.11
C GLY A 16 -5.32 -8.69 -8.76
N CYS A 17 -4.31 -8.91 -7.92
CA CYS A 17 -4.18 -8.28 -6.61
C CYS A 17 -4.15 -6.75 -6.74
N SER A 18 -3.34 -6.20 -7.64
CA SER A 18 -3.27 -4.75 -7.86
C SER A 18 -4.61 -4.17 -8.35
N ARG A 19 -5.39 -4.92 -9.15
CA ARG A 19 -6.71 -4.47 -9.61
C ARG A 19 -7.70 -4.42 -8.45
N VAL A 20 -7.71 -5.44 -7.60
CA VAL A 20 -8.55 -5.48 -6.40
C VAL A 20 -8.16 -4.36 -5.43
N GLU A 21 -6.87 -4.21 -5.13
CA GLU A 21 -6.35 -3.12 -4.29
C GLU A 21 -6.81 -1.75 -4.83
N ARG A 22 -6.68 -1.48 -6.14
CA ARG A 22 -7.17 -0.23 -6.76
C ARG A 22 -8.65 -0.02 -6.58
N ALA A 23 -9.47 -1.04 -6.84
CA ALA A 23 -10.91 -0.94 -6.70
C ALA A 23 -11.31 -0.66 -5.25
N VAL A 24 -10.73 -1.39 -4.29
CA VAL A 24 -10.98 -1.22 -2.86
C VAL A 24 -10.55 0.17 -2.38
N THR A 25 -9.33 0.62 -2.73
CA THR A 25 -8.86 1.97 -2.39
C THR A 25 -9.75 3.05 -2.98
N PHE A 26 -10.18 2.91 -4.24
CA PHE A 26 -11.05 3.90 -4.89
C PHE A 26 -12.42 3.98 -4.21
N ILE A 27 -13.06 2.84 -3.95
CA ILE A 27 -14.36 2.77 -3.26
C ILE A 27 -14.24 3.36 -1.84
N ALA A 28 -13.20 2.98 -1.09
CA ALA A 28 -12.95 3.50 0.25
C ALA A 28 -12.69 5.02 0.23
N PHE A 29 -11.98 5.52 -0.77
CA PHE A 29 -11.73 6.96 -0.93
C PHE A 29 -13.01 7.74 -1.23
N CYS A 30 -13.86 7.22 -2.13
CA CYS A 30 -15.19 7.78 -2.35
C CYS A 30 -16.04 7.77 -1.06
N ALA A 31 -15.95 6.70 -0.26
CA ALA A 31 -16.63 6.63 1.03
C ALA A 31 -16.11 7.69 2.02
N VAL A 32 -14.79 7.91 2.10
CA VAL A 32 -14.21 9.00 2.92
C VAL A 32 -14.78 10.34 2.49
N ILE A 33 -14.78 10.64 1.19
CA ILE A 33 -15.32 11.90 0.65
C ILE A 33 -16.79 12.06 1.04
N ALA A 34 -17.61 11.03 0.82
CA ALA A 34 -19.03 11.06 1.13
C ALA A 34 -19.31 11.29 2.62
N VAL A 35 -18.58 10.59 3.50
CA VAL A 35 -18.72 10.72 4.96
C VAL A 35 -18.30 12.11 5.43
N VAL A 36 -17.18 12.63 4.95
CA VAL A 36 -16.69 13.98 5.31
C VAL A 36 -17.65 15.04 4.80
N PHE A 37 -18.13 14.91 3.55
CA PHE A 37 -19.09 15.85 2.99
C PHE A 37 -20.42 15.84 3.77
N ALA A 38 -20.95 14.67 4.09
CA ALA A 38 -22.16 14.54 4.90
C ALA A 38 -22.00 15.13 6.32
N ASP A 39 -20.83 14.95 6.94
CA ASP A 39 -20.53 15.56 8.24
C ASP A 39 -20.52 17.09 8.16
N VAL A 40 -19.88 17.66 7.13
CA VAL A 40 -19.86 19.12 6.90
C VAL A 40 -21.27 19.64 6.68
N VAL A 41 -22.04 19.03 5.76
CA VAL A 41 -23.43 19.46 5.49
C VAL A 41 -24.29 19.40 6.75
N SER A 42 -24.16 18.35 7.56
CA SER A 42 -24.91 18.27 8.82
C SER A 42 -24.52 19.38 9.78
N ARG A 43 -23.23 19.69 9.94
CA ARG A 43 -22.80 20.77 10.82
C ARG A 43 -23.37 22.12 10.41
N GLU A 44 -23.40 22.38 9.11
CA GLU A 44 -23.95 23.63 8.58
C GLU A 44 -25.48 23.72 8.75
N LEU A 45 -26.20 22.60 8.62
CA LEU A 45 -27.67 22.61 8.71
C LEU A 45 -28.21 22.53 10.15
N THR A 46 -27.58 21.74 11.02
CA THR A 46 -28.10 21.46 12.38
C THR A 46 -27.27 22.10 13.48
N GLY A 47 -26.13 22.72 13.15
CA GLY A 47 -25.17 23.25 14.13
C GLY A 47 -24.37 22.17 14.87
N ALA A 48 -24.63 20.89 14.59
CA ALA A 48 -23.95 19.76 15.20
C ALA A 48 -23.55 18.71 14.14
N GLY A 49 -22.33 18.16 14.27
CA GLY A 49 -21.83 17.14 13.36
C GLY A 49 -22.41 15.76 13.58
N LEU A 50 -22.25 14.88 12.60
CA LEU A 50 -22.58 13.47 12.72
C LEU A 50 -21.59 12.82 13.70
N HIS A 51 -22.10 12.39 14.85
CA HIS A 51 -21.26 11.80 15.89
C HIS A 51 -20.53 10.54 15.38
N TRP A 52 -21.17 9.80 14.48
CA TRP A 52 -20.60 8.61 13.84
C TRP A 52 -19.67 8.89 12.66
N ALA A 53 -19.77 10.05 12.01
CA ALA A 53 -19.03 10.33 10.78
C ALA A 53 -17.52 10.40 11.01
N ARG A 54 -17.09 10.94 12.15
CA ARG A 54 -15.66 10.95 12.53
C ARG A 54 -15.08 9.54 12.55
N GLN A 55 -15.79 8.59 13.16
CA GLN A 55 -15.30 7.22 13.30
C GLN A 55 -15.35 6.45 11.97
N ALA A 56 -16.43 6.62 11.20
CA ALA A 56 -16.54 6.04 9.86
C ALA A 56 -15.45 6.57 8.91
N GLY A 57 -15.14 7.86 8.99
CA GLY A 57 -14.06 8.49 8.22
C GLY A 57 -12.69 7.90 8.56
N VAL A 58 -12.40 7.68 9.85
CA VAL A 58 -11.14 7.03 10.29
C VAL A 58 -11.05 5.60 9.74
N TYR A 59 -12.12 4.82 9.79
CA TYR A 59 -12.12 3.45 9.30
C TYR A 59 -11.95 3.38 7.78
N ALA A 60 -12.68 4.21 7.03
CA ALA A 60 -12.52 4.27 5.59
C ALA A 60 -11.12 4.78 5.19
N ASN A 61 -10.58 5.77 5.90
CA ASN A 61 -9.23 6.25 5.67
C ASN A 61 -8.16 5.18 5.96
N LEU A 62 -8.34 4.37 7.01
CA LEU A 62 -7.44 3.25 7.30
C LEU A 62 -7.39 2.28 6.11
N VAL A 63 -8.54 1.92 5.53
CA VAL A 63 -8.62 1.08 4.33
C VAL A 63 -7.88 1.75 3.15
N VAL A 64 -8.12 3.04 2.92
CA VAL A 64 -7.43 3.81 1.85
C VAL A 64 -5.91 3.75 2.02
N VAL A 65 -5.39 4.04 3.22
CA VAL A 65 -3.96 4.09 3.50
C VAL A 65 -3.33 2.69 3.39
N MET A 66 -3.96 1.67 3.96
CA MET A 66 -3.41 0.31 3.97
C MET A 66 -3.36 -0.31 2.56
N PHE A 67 -4.42 -0.18 1.77
CA PHE A 67 -4.39 -0.66 0.38
C PHE A 67 -3.59 0.27 -0.55
N GLY A 68 -3.55 1.58 -0.26
CA GLY A 68 -2.70 2.55 -0.94
C GLY A 68 -1.21 2.23 -0.80
N LEU A 69 -0.78 1.75 0.37
CA LEU A 69 0.57 1.24 0.60
C LEU A 69 0.90 0.09 -0.37
N GLY A 70 -0.04 -0.85 -0.55
CA GLY A 70 0.10 -1.96 -1.50
C GLY A 70 0.28 -1.51 -2.94
N LEU A 71 -0.49 -0.50 -3.36
CA LEU A 71 -0.39 0.10 -4.69
C LEU A 71 0.92 0.87 -4.91
N ALA A 72 1.38 1.62 -3.90
CA ALA A 72 2.66 2.31 -3.94
C ALA A 72 3.84 1.33 -3.98
N SER A 73 3.74 0.20 -3.28
CA SER A 73 4.69 -0.90 -3.42
C SER A 73 4.67 -1.49 -4.85
N ALA A 74 3.49 -1.69 -5.42
CA ALA A 74 3.32 -2.23 -6.78
C ALA A 74 3.83 -1.29 -7.89
N SER A 75 3.98 0.02 -7.63
CA SER A 75 4.57 0.96 -8.59
C SER A 75 6.10 1.04 -8.49
N GLY A 76 6.73 0.28 -7.59
CA GLY A 76 8.18 0.32 -7.37
C GLY A 76 8.64 1.66 -6.78
N ALA A 77 7.76 2.35 -6.05
CA ALA A 77 8.06 3.63 -5.40
C ALA A 77 8.93 3.49 -4.14
N HIS A 78 9.50 2.31 -3.90
CA HIS A 78 10.55 2.16 -2.88
C HIS A 78 11.75 2.97 -3.36
N LEU A 79 11.97 4.12 -2.70
CA LEU A 79 12.98 5.13 -2.98
C LEU A 79 14.34 4.45 -3.19
N ARG A 80 14.64 4.06 -4.43
CA ARG A 80 15.99 3.65 -4.82
C ARG A 80 16.81 4.94 -4.79
N PRO A 81 17.78 5.09 -3.89
CA PRO A 81 18.61 6.28 -3.85
C PRO A 81 19.44 6.30 -5.14
N ARG A 82 18.93 6.96 -6.20
CA ARG A 82 19.56 6.99 -7.54
C ARG A 82 20.97 7.61 -7.51
N PHE A 83 21.29 8.36 -6.46
CA PHE A 83 22.61 8.91 -6.19
C PHE A 83 23.65 7.85 -5.81
N ALA A 84 23.23 6.72 -5.21
CA ALA A 84 24.12 5.61 -4.88
C ALA A 84 24.32 4.62 -6.04
N ASP A 85 23.57 4.75 -7.13
CA ASP A 85 23.71 3.89 -8.31
C ASP A 85 25.09 4.02 -8.96
N GLY A 86 25.75 5.19 -8.83
CA GLY A 86 27.10 5.42 -9.36
C GLY A 86 28.23 4.87 -8.50
N TRP A 87 27.98 4.48 -7.24
CA TRP A 87 29.02 4.05 -6.30
C TRP A 87 29.26 2.53 -6.32
N LEU A 88 28.31 1.73 -6.82
CA LEU A 88 28.42 0.27 -6.83
C LEU A 88 28.62 -0.31 -8.24
N PRO A 89 29.49 -1.33 -8.39
CA PRO A 89 29.67 -2.06 -9.64
C PRO A 89 28.34 -2.56 -10.22
N ALA A 90 28.13 -2.37 -11.52
CA ALA A 90 26.89 -2.77 -12.21
C ALA A 90 26.55 -4.26 -12.04
N ALA A 91 27.55 -5.10 -11.80
CA ALA A 91 27.41 -6.54 -11.57
C ALA A 91 26.66 -6.90 -10.28
N TRP A 92 26.70 -6.06 -9.24
CA TRP A 92 26.11 -6.37 -7.93
C TRP A 92 24.67 -5.88 -7.79
N ARG A 93 24.24 -4.97 -8.66
CA ARG A 93 22.88 -4.42 -8.71
C ARG A 93 21.76 -5.47 -8.63
N PRO A 94 21.75 -6.56 -9.43
CA PRO A 94 20.66 -7.54 -9.36
C PRO A 94 20.64 -8.29 -8.03
N TRP A 95 21.78 -8.44 -7.35
CA TRP A 95 21.85 -9.12 -6.06
C TRP A 95 21.36 -8.21 -4.92
N LEU A 96 21.80 -6.95 -4.89
CA LEU A 96 21.30 -5.96 -3.92
C LEU A 96 19.79 -5.76 -4.02
N GLU A 97 19.24 -5.71 -5.24
CA GLU A 97 17.80 -5.56 -5.44
C GLU A 97 17.00 -6.73 -4.85
N ARG A 98 17.49 -7.96 -5.04
CA ARG A 98 16.84 -9.16 -4.48
C ARG A 98 16.88 -9.17 -2.96
N ILE A 99 18.00 -8.74 -2.37
CA ILE A 99 18.13 -8.63 -0.91
C ILE A 99 17.20 -7.57 -0.36
N ALA A 100 17.11 -6.41 -1.01
CA ALA A 100 16.20 -5.35 -0.60
C ALA A 100 14.75 -5.84 -0.61
N ASP A 101 14.32 -6.53 -1.67
CA ASP A 101 12.97 -7.11 -1.75
C ASP A 101 12.76 -8.21 -0.69
N ALA A 102 13.76 -9.06 -0.43
CA ALA A 102 13.67 -10.09 0.61
C ALA A 102 13.60 -9.51 2.03
N LEU A 103 14.40 -8.49 2.33
CA LEU A 103 14.35 -7.76 3.60
C LEU A 103 13.02 -7.05 3.79
N MET A 104 12.49 -6.42 2.72
CA MET A 104 11.18 -5.78 2.76
C MET A 104 10.06 -6.81 3.01
N ALA A 105 10.12 -7.98 2.36
CA ALA A 105 9.19 -9.06 2.61
C ALA A 105 9.25 -9.53 4.07
N LEU A 106 10.45 -9.75 4.61
CA LEU A 106 10.64 -10.15 6.01
C LEU A 106 10.12 -9.10 6.99
N PHE A 107 10.42 -7.83 6.74
CA PHE A 107 9.91 -6.71 7.54
C PHE A 107 8.38 -6.67 7.55
N CYS A 108 7.75 -6.80 6.37
CA CYS A 108 6.30 -6.83 6.26
C CYS A 108 5.68 -8.05 6.96
N ILE A 109 6.33 -9.23 6.93
CA ILE A 109 5.89 -10.40 7.68
C ILE A 109 5.91 -10.11 9.18
N GLY A 110 7.02 -9.56 9.70
CA GLY A 110 7.12 -9.20 11.13
C GLY A 110 6.03 -8.23 11.56
N PHE A 111 5.76 -7.18 10.78
CA PHE A 111 4.68 -6.24 11.04
C PHE A 111 3.30 -6.89 10.97
N ALA A 112 3.06 -7.78 9.99
CA ALA A 112 1.80 -8.51 9.89
C ALA A 112 1.57 -9.40 11.12
N THR A 113 2.61 -10.06 11.64
CA THR A 113 2.51 -10.89 12.85
C THR A 113 2.17 -10.05 14.08
N VAL A 114 2.86 -8.92 14.29
CA VAL A 114 2.57 -8.02 15.42
C VAL A 114 1.15 -7.46 15.31
N ALA A 115 0.76 -6.99 14.13
CA ALA A 115 -0.58 -6.45 13.90
C ALA A 115 -1.68 -7.51 14.08
N ALA A 116 -1.44 -8.76 13.70
CA ALA A 116 -2.36 -9.87 13.95
C ALA A 116 -2.52 -10.15 15.45
N GLY A 117 -1.43 -10.04 16.23
CA GLY A 117 -1.48 -10.11 17.70
C GLY A 117 -2.40 -9.05 18.30
N VAL A 118 -2.24 -7.78 17.88
CA VAL A 118 -3.11 -6.68 18.31
C VAL A 118 -4.58 -6.96 17.98
N VAL A 119 -4.88 -7.45 16.77
CA VAL A 119 -6.26 -7.81 16.37
C VAL A 119 -6.83 -8.90 17.26
N PHE A 120 -6.01 -9.92 17.57
CA PHE A 120 -6.42 -11.04 18.42
C PHE A 120 -6.69 -10.58 19.86
N ASP A 121 -5.85 -9.71 20.41
CA ASP A 121 -6.05 -9.13 21.73
C ASP A 121 -7.32 -8.27 21.77
N SER A 122 -7.54 -7.40 20.78
CA SER A 122 -8.77 -6.61 20.66
C SER A 122 -10.02 -7.49 20.53
N TRP A 123 -9.92 -8.66 19.87
CA TRP A 123 -11.00 -9.63 19.79
C TRP A 123 -11.28 -10.30 21.14
N GLN A 124 -10.24 -10.77 21.85
CA GLN A 124 -10.37 -11.41 23.15
C GLN A 124 -10.90 -10.46 24.23
N LEU A 125 -10.44 -9.21 24.24
CA LEU A 125 -10.88 -8.18 25.17
C LEU A 125 -12.27 -7.62 24.83
N GLY A 126 -12.83 -8.01 23.68
CA GLY A 126 -14.11 -7.51 23.21
C GLY A 126 -14.10 -5.99 23.01
N GLU A 127 -12.96 -5.42 22.58
CA GLU A 127 -12.79 -3.98 22.43
C GLU A 127 -13.84 -3.42 21.45
N ARG A 128 -14.58 -2.43 21.95
CA ARG A 128 -15.62 -1.74 21.20
C ARG A 128 -15.27 -0.28 21.07
N SER A 129 -15.59 0.27 19.91
CA SER A 129 -15.36 1.69 19.70
C SER A 129 -16.28 2.54 20.59
N THR A 130 -15.74 3.65 21.10
CA THR A 130 -16.39 4.52 22.08
C THR A 130 -17.68 5.15 21.56
N VAL A 131 -17.80 5.37 20.25
CA VAL A 131 -18.95 6.07 19.65
C VAL A 131 -19.94 5.10 19.00
N LEU A 132 -19.51 4.23 18.07
CA LEU A 132 -20.42 3.28 17.42
C LEU A 132 -20.72 2.01 18.25
N ARG A 133 -19.98 1.75 19.34
CA ARG A 133 -20.04 0.48 20.11
C ARG A 133 -19.83 -0.78 19.27
N THR A 134 -19.34 -0.64 18.04
CA THR A 134 -19.00 -1.76 17.15
C THR A 134 -17.64 -2.35 17.54
N PRO A 135 -17.44 -3.66 17.35
CA PRO A 135 -16.13 -4.27 17.54
C PRO A 135 -15.09 -3.62 16.62
N VAL A 136 -13.89 -3.35 17.16
CA VAL A 136 -12.80 -2.66 16.43
C VAL A 136 -11.98 -3.62 15.57
N TRP A 137 -11.92 -4.90 15.98
CA TRP A 137 -11.09 -5.93 15.35
C TRP A 137 -11.28 -6.09 13.82
N PRO A 138 -12.48 -5.95 13.20
CA PRO A 138 -12.61 -6.14 11.77
C PRO A 138 -11.85 -5.08 10.96
N VAL A 139 -11.81 -3.85 11.45
CA VAL A 139 -11.09 -2.75 10.80
C VAL A 139 -9.59 -2.87 11.05
N GLN A 140 -9.20 -3.26 12.27
CA GLN A 140 -7.79 -3.52 12.59
C GLN A 140 -7.23 -4.68 11.75
N ALA A 141 -8.02 -5.71 11.43
CA ALA A 141 -7.62 -6.85 10.60
C ALA A 141 -7.19 -6.47 9.17
N VAL A 142 -7.58 -5.28 8.69
CA VAL A 142 -7.10 -4.75 7.41
C VAL A 142 -5.59 -4.50 7.43
N ILE A 143 -5.03 -4.14 8.59
CA ILE A 143 -3.59 -3.86 8.76
C ILE A 143 -2.74 -5.11 8.48
N PRO A 144 -2.89 -6.25 9.22
CA PRO A 144 -2.09 -7.44 8.95
C PRO A 144 -2.36 -7.99 7.55
N LEU A 145 -3.58 -7.87 7.03
CA LEU A 145 -3.91 -8.28 5.66
C LEU A 145 -3.10 -7.49 4.62
N ALA A 146 -3.06 -6.16 4.73
CA ALA A 146 -2.32 -5.32 3.80
C ALA A 146 -0.81 -5.60 3.84
N PHE A 147 -0.23 -5.74 5.04
CA PHE A 147 1.17 -6.12 5.18
C PHE A 147 1.47 -7.52 4.62
N ALA A 148 0.57 -8.49 4.81
CA ALA A 148 0.73 -9.83 4.23
C ALA A 148 0.71 -9.80 2.70
N LEU A 149 -0.17 -8.99 2.08
CA LEU A 149 -0.20 -8.81 0.62
C LEU A 149 1.08 -8.18 0.09
N VAL A 150 1.60 -7.15 0.78
CA VAL A 150 2.87 -6.50 0.42
C VAL A 150 4.06 -7.44 0.62
N ALA A 151 4.06 -8.24 1.70
CA ALA A 151 5.09 -9.26 1.94
C ALA A 151 5.13 -10.29 0.81
N LEU A 152 3.97 -10.83 0.43
CA LEU A 152 3.86 -11.81 -0.64
C LEU A 152 4.30 -11.22 -1.99
N ARG A 153 3.93 -9.97 -2.28
CA ARG A 153 4.39 -9.24 -3.48
C ARG A 153 5.91 -9.14 -3.54
N HIS A 154 6.56 -8.70 -2.46
CA HIS A 154 8.03 -8.58 -2.43
C HIS A 154 8.73 -9.94 -2.43
N ALA A 155 8.16 -10.97 -1.80
CA ALA A 155 8.67 -12.33 -1.89
C ALA A 155 8.63 -12.84 -3.35
N LEU A 156 7.56 -12.52 -4.09
CA LEU A 156 7.47 -12.83 -5.52
C LEU A 156 8.47 -12.03 -6.36
N TYR A 157 8.79 -10.78 -6.01
CA TYR A 157 9.85 -10.01 -6.68
C TYR A 157 11.25 -10.55 -6.40
N ALA A 158 11.53 -10.97 -5.16
CA ALA A 158 12.79 -11.63 -4.80
C ALA A 158 12.98 -12.97 -5.55
N ALA A 159 11.90 -13.75 -5.68
CA ALA A 159 11.88 -15.01 -6.42
C ALA A 159 11.96 -14.80 -7.95
N TYR A 160 11.22 -13.82 -8.49
CA TYR A 160 11.15 -13.50 -9.92
C TYR A 160 11.47 -12.01 -10.19
N PRO A 161 12.77 -11.63 -10.22
CA PRO A 161 13.19 -10.23 -10.39
C PRO A 161 12.67 -9.59 -11.68
N ALA A 162 12.43 -10.42 -12.70
CA ALA A 162 11.94 -9.98 -13.99
C ALA A 162 10.44 -9.57 -14.00
N LEU A 163 9.76 -9.62 -12.85
CA LEU A 163 8.39 -9.12 -12.64
C LEU A 163 8.36 -7.75 -11.96
N ARG A 164 9.52 -7.24 -11.55
CA ARG A 164 9.63 -5.98 -10.83
C ARG A 164 9.16 -4.82 -11.72
N PRO A 165 8.37 -3.87 -11.18
CA PRO A 165 8.04 -2.64 -11.89
C PRO A 165 9.34 -1.88 -12.16
N ARG A 166 9.66 -1.62 -13.43
CA ARG A 166 10.71 -0.67 -13.76
C ARG A 166 10.13 0.71 -13.48
N SER A 167 10.64 1.41 -12.46
CA SER A 167 10.28 2.81 -12.22
C SER A 167 10.40 3.54 -13.56
N ALA A 168 9.33 4.19 -14.01
CA ALA A 168 9.37 4.98 -15.24
C ALA A 168 10.60 5.89 -15.17
N ALA A 169 11.50 5.76 -16.14
CA ALA A 169 12.60 6.71 -16.26
C ALA A 169 11.95 8.08 -16.38
N LEU A 170 12.21 8.97 -15.43
CA LEU A 170 11.85 10.37 -15.59
C LEU A 170 12.46 10.80 -16.93
N PRO A 171 11.70 11.44 -17.82
CA PRO A 171 12.28 11.99 -19.04
C PRO A 171 13.48 12.85 -18.66
N PRO A 172 14.57 12.84 -19.45
CA PRO A 172 15.74 13.65 -19.17
C PRO A 172 15.29 15.08 -18.94
N VAL A 173 15.65 15.65 -17.79
CA VAL A 173 15.37 17.05 -17.48
C VAL A 173 16.04 17.87 -18.59
N PRO A 174 15.28 18.65 -19.38
CA PRO A 174 15.87 19.45 -20.45
C PRO A 174 16.94 20.36 -19.83
N ALA A 175 18.11 20.42 -20.46
CA ALA A 175 19.18 21.27 -19.99
C ALA A 175 18.66 22.71 -19.92
N ARG A 176 18.92 23.39 -18.80
CA ARG A 176 18.40 24.73 -18.47
C ARG A 176 18.66 25.80 -19.55
N GLY A 177 19.54 25.52 -20.53
CA GLY A 177 19.87 26.42 -21.64
C GLY A 177 18.99 26.32 -22.90
N GLU A 178 18.05 25.39 -23.00
CA GLU A 178 17.16 25.27 -24.18
C GLU A 178 15.83 26.02 -24.02
N ALA A 179 15.39 26.29 -22.77
CA ALA A 179 14.16 27.02 -22.48
C ALA A 179 14.30 28.55 -22.62
N GLU A 180 15.52 29.09 -22.58
CA GLU A 180 15.78 30.53 -22.76
C GLU A 180 16.03 30.93 -24.24
N ARG A 181 15.99 29.99 -25.19
CA ARG A 181 16.23 30.24 -26.63
C ARG A 181 14.98 30.18 -27.51
N ARG A 182 13.78 30.04 -26.94
CA ARG A 182 12.50 30.08 -27.66
C ARG A 182 11.62 31.17 -27.10
#